data_AF-A0A1I7U2F6-F1
#
_entry.id   AF-A0A1I7U2F6-F1
#
_cell.length_a   1.000
_cell.length_b   1.000
_cell.length_c   1.000
_cell.angle_alpha   90.00
_cell.angle_beta   90.00
_cell.angle_gamma   90.00
#
_symmetry.space_group_name_H-M   'P 1'
#
loop_
_entity.id
_entity.type
_entity.pdbx_description
1 polymer ?
#
loop_
_entity_poly.entity_id
_entity_poly.type
_entity_poly.pdbx_seq_one_letter_code
_entity_poly.pdbx_strand_id
1 'polypeptide(L)'
;MVYVLLGLIPNSCGFVFDPQTFLWRPEETECAILMENIILGTIYTTFVISNPLNLVTFLKLCFGKVDGISSSEIARRRNKRIKFLFRIVAEILNRRDKSQGFLSRIGALTADRRTEWSVNRQRFFLDNKHNRRILEVIETAQFVVSADECDDWGSETTEKASKYMKDMLTGDGTNRWFDKTMNYAVCANGRGGATGEHSPCDGAELDHLCENFLNIDKQILESPSREEQEKRMTEEEKIKLKLGEKLEFEVVDGMEAEIERCYGEHKKATEDLHMHSMIFLDFGKGRLKKCGVSPDGFVQMAIQLAYFKIPNMTNSIDEDSSINNIMLGGSFGAVAQDGYGICYRFGGNQAIPVHITSYHSSSLTDSDRFGKHLKNAFHSLADLFD
;
A
#
# COMPACT_ATOMS: atom_id res chain seq x y z
N MET A 1 -4.09 4.14 28.20
CA MET A 1 -3.39 4.99 27.21
C MET A 1 -4.47 5.62 26.36
N VAL A 2 -4.72 6.92 26.54
CA VAL A 2 -5.70 7.67 25.75
C VAL A 2 -4.94 8.27 24.58
N TYR A 3 -5.32 7.88 23.36
CA TYR A 3 -4.79 8.46 22.14
C TYR A 3 -5.54 9.78 21.89
N VAL A 4 -4.80 10.89 21.91
CA VAL A 4 -5.29 12.21 21.49
C VAL A 4 -4.37 12.66 20.36
N LEU A 5 -4.94 12.98 19.19
CA LEU A 5 -4.22 13.71 18.16
C LEU A 5 -5.02 14.91 17.64
N LEU A 6 -4.25 15.94 17.34
CA LEU A 6 -4.56 17.38 17.31
C LEU A 6 -5.29 17.87 16.06
N GLY A 7 -6.09 18.93 16.26
CA GLY A 7 -6.44 19.90 15.23
C GLY A 7 -7.22 21.12 15.75
N LEU A 8 -6.51 22.22 16.04
CA LEU A 8 -6.95 23.62 16.27
C LEU A 8 -7.73 24.01 17.55
N ILE A 9 -8.12 23.11 18.45
CA ILE A 9 -9.05 23.42 19.57
C ILE A 9 -8.52 22.80 20.90
N PRO A 10 -8.78 23.38 22.10
CA PRO A 10 -7.86 23.31 23.26
C PRO A 10 -7.69 21.92 23.89
N ASN A 11 -6.67 21.83 24.78
CA ASN A 11 -6.02 20.65 25.40
C ASN A 11 -6.89 19.48 25.94
N SER A 12 -8.22 19.56 25.90
CA SER A 12 -9.15 18.51 26.34
C SER A 12 -10.33 18.39 25.37
N CYS A 13 -10.04 18.05 24.12
CA CYS A 13 -11.05 17.80 23.11
C CYS A 13 -10.92 16.37 22.58
N GLY A 14 -11.90 15.51 22.88
CA GLY A 14 -11.82 14.12 22.50
C GLY A 14 -13.17 13.41 22.49
N PHE A 15 -13.26 12.40 21.65
CA PHE A 15 -14.28 11.36 21.76
C PHE A 15 -13.67 10.18 22.52
N VAL A 16 -14.42 9.62 23.47
CA VAL A 16 -14.02 8.41 24.18
C VAL A 16 -14.71 7.24 23.50
N PHE A 17 -13.91 6.29 22.98
CA PHE A 17 -14.45 5.06 22.44
C PHE A 17 -14.99 4.19 23.59
N ASP A 18 -16.30 3.92 23.59
CA ASP A 18 -16.94 3.00 24.52
C ASP A 18 -16.91 1.57 23.92
N PRO A 19 -16.12 0.65 24.49
CA PRO A 19 -15.99 -0.72 23.98
C PRO A 19 -17.21 -1.60 24.28
N GLN A 20 -18.13 -1.20 25.17
CA GLN A 20 -19.35 -1.96 25.44
C GLN A 20 -20.45 -1.66 24.42
N THR A 21 -20.50 -0.41 23.91
CA THR A 21 -21.49 0.01 22.93
C THR A 21 -20.94 0.14 21.51
N PHE A 22 -19.63 0.02 21.32
CA PHE A 22 -18.95 0.27 20.04
C PHE A 22 -19.24 1.66 19.47
N LEU A 23 -19.36 2.66 20.35
CA LEU A 23 -19.69 4.04 19.97
C LEU A 23 -18.63 4.99 20.52
N TRP A 24 -18.24 5.95 19.68
CA TRP A 24 -17.48 7.11 20.12
C TRP A 24 -18.43 8.05 20.85
N ARG A 25 -18.28 8.14 22.17
CA ARG A 25 -19.06 9.06 22.99
C ARG A 25 -18.34 10.40 23.04
N PRO A 26 -19.04 11.52 22.82
CA PRO A 26 -18.46 12.82 23.09
C PRO A 26 -18.13 12.89 24.58
N GLU A 27 -16.90 13.28 24.91
CA GLU A 27 -16.63 13.80 26.25
C GLU A 27 -17.43 15.10 26.35
N GLU A 28 -18.29 15.28 27.36
CA GLU A 28 -19.20 16.44 27.52
C GLU A 28 -18.42 17.75 27.69
N THR A 29 -17.80 18.21 26.61
CA THR A 29 -16.99 19.41 26.50
C THR A 29 -17.53 20.19 25.31
N GLU A 30 -17.66 21.51 25.45
CA GLU A 30 -18.23 22.37 24.41
C GLU A 30 -17.49 22.23 23.05
N CYS A 31 -16.21 21.87 23.10
CA CYS A 31 -15.40 21.67 21.91
C CYS A 31 -15.74 20.38 21.14
N ALA A 32 -16.16 19.30 21.81
CA ALA A 32 -16.54 18.05 21.16
C ALA A 32 -17.85 18.23 20.38
N ILE A 33 -18.78 19.01 20.93
CA ILE A 33 -20.03 19.41 20.28
C ILE A 33 -19.74 20.31 19.07
N LEU A 34 -18.77 21.23 19.18
CA LEU A 34 -18.34 22.05 18.04
C LEU A 34 -17.71 21.20 16.92
N MET A 35 -16.87 20.21 17.29
CA MET A 35 -16.24 19.29 16.34
C MET A 35 -17.27 18.41 15.62
N GLU A 36 -18.29 17.92 16.31
CA GLU A 36 -19.41 17.19 15.70
C GLU A 36 -20.07 18.03 14.59
N ASN A 37 -20.36 19.30 14.86
CA ASN A 37 -20.95 20.22 13.88
C ASN A 37 -20.00 20.49 12.69
N ILE A 38 -18.69 20.63 12.94
CA ILE A 38 -17.69 20.83 11.88
C ILE A 38 -17.56 19.58 11.00
N ILE A 39 -17.54 18.39 11.60
CA ILE A 39 -17.46 17.11 10.89
C ILE A 39 -18.71 16.92 10.02
N LEU A 40 -19.90 17.11 10.57
CA LEU A 40 -21.16 17.06 9.81
C LEU A 40 -21.18 18.09 8.68
N GLY A 41 -20.73 19.32 8.95
CA GLY A 41 -20.60 20.38 7.94
C GLY A 41 -19.64 20.01 6.82
N THR A 42 -18.52 19.37 7.15
CA THR A 42 -17.50 18.95 6.18
C THR A 42 -17.98 17.76 5.35
N ILE A 43 -18.64 16.77 5.97
CA ILE A 43 -19.30 15.66 5.26
C ILE A 43 -20.34 16.21 4.29
N TYR A 44 -21.22 17.10 4.76
CA TYR A 44 -22.27 17.71 3.93
C TYR A 44 -21.68 18.53 2.77
N THR A 45 -20.66 19.34 3.03
CA THR A 45 -19.98 20.14 2.01
C THR A 45 -19.30 19.25 0.96
N THR A 46 -18.63 18.19 1.40
CA THR A 46 -17.97 17.24 0.51
C THR A 46 -18.99 16.47 -0.33
N PHE A 47 -20.12 16.07 0.27
CA PHE A 47 -21.25 15.45 -0.43
C PHE A 47 -21.88 16.41 -1.46
N VAL A 48 -22.06 17.69 -1.11
CA VAL A 48 -22.64 18.72 -1.98
C VAL A 48 -21.66 19.14 -3.08
N ILE A 49 -20.35 18.98 -2.92
CA ILE A 49 -19.37 19.26 -3.99
C ILE A 49 -19.17 18.03 -4.88
N SER A 50 -18.99 16.84 -4.30
CA SER A 50 -18.66 15.62 -5.03
C SER A 50 -19.84 15.11 -5.87
N ASN A 51 -21.08 15.15 -5.35
CA ASN A 51 -22.23 14.63 -6.09
C ASN A 51 -22.58 15.44 -7.33
N PRO A 52 -22.55 16.79 -7.32
CA PRO A 52 -22.68 17.56 -8.54
C PRO A 52 -21.52 17.37 -9.50
N LEU A 53 -20.29 17.19 -9.04
CA LEU A 53 -19.17 16.84 -9.94
C LEU A 53 -19.35 15.47 -10.60
N ASN A 54 -19.82 14.48 -9.83
CA ASN A 54 -20.18 13.15 -10.34
C ASN A 54 -21.38 13.21 -11.29
N LEU A 55 -22.41 14.01 -10.97
CA LEU A 55 -23.57 14.24 -11.82
C LEU A 55 -23.20 15.00 -13.09
N VAL A 56 -22.34 16.01 -13.02
CA VAL A 56 -21.82 16.72 -14.20
C VAL A 56 -20.99 15.78 -15.06
N THR A 57 -20.21 14.88 -14.46
CA THR A 57 -19.46 13.85 -15.18
C THR A 57 -20.40 12.85 -15.84
N PHE A 58 -21.43 12.37 -15.12
CA PHE A 58 -22.48 11.50 -15.63
C PHE A 58 -23.28 12.16 -16.76
N LEU A 59 -23.71 13.41 -16.59
CA LEU A 59 -24.41 14.18 -17.62
C LEU A 59 -23.48 14.47 -18.81
N LYS A 60 -22.19 14.69 -18.60
CA LYS A 60 -21.20 14.74 -19.69
C LYS A 60 -21.05 13.39 -20.40
N LEU A 61 -21.17 12.27 -19.71
CA LEU A 61 -21.16 10.94 -20.31
C LEU A 61 -22.47 10.61 -21.06
N CYS A 62 -23.62 11.06 -20.54
CA CYS A 62 -24.94 10.80 -21.11
C CYS A 62 -25.33 11.78 -22.24
N PHE A 63 -24.95 13.05 -22.12
CA PHE A 63 -25.38 14.14 -23.01
C PHE A 63 -24.23 14.85 -23.70
N GLY A 64 -23.00 14.72 -23.19
CA GLY A 64 -21.83 15.05 -23.98
C GLY A 64 -21.69 14.00 -25.07
N LYS A 65 -21.70 14.46 -26.32
CA LYS A 65 -21.17 13.68 -27.43
C LYS A 65 -19.73 13.29 -27.12
N VAL A 66 -19.51 12.15 -26.49
CA VAL A 66 -18.34 11.33 -26.82
C VAL A 66 -18.67 10.77 -28.20
N ASP A 67 -18.61 11.63 -29.22
CA ASP A 67 -18.68 11.21 -30.61
C ASP A 67 -17.55 10.19 -30.83
N GLY A 68 -17.95 8.92 -30.97
CA GLY A 68 -17.32 7.93 -31.83
C GLY A 68 -15.80 7.78 -31.78
N ILE A 69 -15.19 7.73 -30.60
CA ILE A 69 -13.85 7.11 -30.54
C ILE A 69 -14.07 5.61 -30.72
N SER A 70 -13.80 5.09 -31.93
CA SER A 70 -13.86 3.66 -32.18
C SER A 70 -12.97 2.90 -31.18
N SER A 71 -13.30 1.66 -30.86
CA SER A 71 -12.46 0.82 -29.99
C SER A 71 -11.00 0.74 -30.50
N SER A 72 -10.80 0.79 -31.82
CA SER A 72 -9.49 0.86 -32.45
C SER A 72 -8.74 2.17 -32.15
N GLU A 73 -9.43 3.31 -32.11
CA GLU A 73 -8.83 4.60 -31.77
C GLU A 73 -8.51 4.70 -30.27
N ILE A 74 -9.35 4.13 -29.39
CA ILE A 74 -9.06 3.98 -27.95
C ILE A 74 -7.79 3.15 -27.74
N ALA A 75 -7.72 1.98 -28.38
CA ALA A 75 -6.57 1.09 -28.30
C ALA A 75 -5.30 1.76 -28.82
N ARG A 76 -5.38 2.48 -29.95
CA ARG A 76 -4.27 3.23 -30.53
C ARG A 76 -3.74 4.31 -29.58
N ARG A 77 -4.63 5.11 -28.98
CA ARG A 77 -4.25 6.16 -28.01
C ARG A 77 -3.63 5.57 -26.75
N ARG A 78 -4.20 4.48 -26.23
CA ARG A 78 -3.66 3.75 -25.08
C ARG A 78 -2.25 3.23 -25.38
N ASN A 79 -2.07 2.57 -26.52
CA ASN A 79 -0.75 2.08 -26.96
C ASN A 79 0.27 3.22 -27.11
N LYS A 80 -0.14 4.39 -27.62
CA LYS A 80 0.74 5.57 -27.70
C LYS A 80 1.19 6.05 -26.31
N ARG A 81 0.27 6.11 -25.33
CA ARG A 81 0.58 6.52 -23.95
C ARG A 81 1.49 5.52 -23.24
N ILE A 82 1.21 4.22 -23.36
CA ILE A 82 2.04 3.16 -22.78
C ILE A 82 3.45 3.21 -23.37
N LYS A 83 3.59 3.35 -24.69
CA LYS A 83 4.89 3.53 -25.34
C LYS A 83 5.63 4.76 -24.81
N PHE A 84 4.92 5.86 -24.58
CA PHE A 84 5.55 7.07 -24.03
C PHE A 84 6.04 6.87 -22.59
N LEU A 85 5.22 6.28 -21.71
CA LEU A 85 5.61 5.95 -20.34
C LEU A 85 6.78 4.96 -20.30
N PHE A 86 6.76 3.93 -21.14
CA PHE A 86 7.89 3.00 -21.29
C PHE A 86 9.19 3.72 -21.63
N ARG A 87 9.16 4.70 -22.55
CA ARG A 87 10.35 5.50 -22.89
C ARG A 87 10.87 6.30 -21.70
N ILE A 88 9.99 6.91 -20.91
CA ILE A 88 10.36 7.65 -19.69
C ILE A 88 11.01 6.71 -18.68
N VAL A 89 10.39 5.58 -18.39
CA VAL A 89 10.92 4.60 -17.42
C VAL A 89 12.25 4.04 -17.90
N ALA A 90 12.35 3.64 -19.17
CA ALA A 90 13.59 3.12 -19.74
C ALA A 90 14.72 4.16 -19.70
N GLU A 91 14.44 5.42 -19.99
CA GLU A 91 15.41 6.52 -19.83
C GLU A 91 15.86 6.65 -18.38
N ILE A 92 14.93 6.79 -17.42
CA ILE A 92 15.24 7.00 -16.00
C ILE A 92 16.09 5.86 -15.44
N LEU A 93 15.79 4.60 -15.80
CA LEU A 93 16.56 3.44 -15.34
C LEU A 93 18.00 3.42 -15.88
N ASN A 94 18.24 3.99 -17.07
CA ASN A 94 19.56 4.03 -17.73
C ASN A 94 20.37 5.30 -17.44
N ARG A 95 19.82 6.23 -16.66
CA ARG A 95 20.52 7.46 -16.26
C ARG A 95 21.73 7.17 -15.38
N ARG A 96 22.82 7.90 -15.62
CA ARG A 96 24.07 7.81 -14.86
C ARG A 96 24.20 8.87 -13.76
N ASP A 97 23.31 9.86 -13.76
CA ASP A 97 23.25 10.98 -12.82
C ASP A 97 22.40 10.67 -11.57
N LYS A 98 22.30 9.39 -11.19
CA LYS A 98 21.62 8.94 -9.95
C LYS A 98 22.23 9.63 -8.73
N SER A 99 21.40 10.00 -7.76
CA SER A 99 21.85 10.56 -6.47
C SER A 99 22.85 9.62 -5.79
N GLN A 100 23.90 10.19 -5.21
CA GLN A 100 24.99 9.47 -4.54
C GLN A 100 25.09 9.88 -3.07
N GLY A 101 25.80 9.10 -2.26
CA GLY A 101 26.01 9.39 -0.84
C GLY A 101 24.70 9.40 -0.05
N PHE A 102 24.61 10.24 0.99
CA PHE A 102 23.43 10.32 1.86
C PHE A 102 22.17 10.77 1.10
N LEU A 103 22.28 11.59 0.05
CA LEU A 103 21.12 12.07 -0.72
C LEU A 103 20.37 10.96 -1.46
N SER A 104 21.00 9.81 -1.72
CA SER A 104 20.29 8.63 -2.26
C SER A 104 19.29 8.04 -1.26
N ARG A 105 19.39 8.42 0.02
CA ARG A 105 18.55 7.94 1.13
C ARG A 105 17.62 9.02 1.67
N ILE A 106 17.41 10.12 0.94
CA ILE A 106 16.58 11.24 1.42
C ILE A 106 15.15 10.81 1.83
N GLY A 107 14.61 9.76 1.19
CA GLY A 107 13.32 9.18 1.54
C GLY A 107 13.24 8.66 2.98
N ALA A 108 14.38 8.30 3.59
CA ALA A 108 14.46 7.85 4.98
C ALA A 108 13.89 8.85 5.98
N LEU A 109 13.96 10.16 5.69
CA LEU A 109 13.38 11.20 6.55
C LEU A 109 11.87 11.01 6.77
N THR A 110 11.16 10.47 5.78
CA THR A 110 9.71 10.22 5.86
C THR A 110 9.35 9.00 6.70
N ALA A 111 10.31 8.13 7.01
CA ALA A 111 10.13 6.94 7.85
C ALA A 111 10.30 7.23 9.35
N ASP A 112 10.69 8.44 9.71
CA ASP A 112 10.98 8.83 11.08
C ASP A 112 9.71 9.05 11.91
N ARG A 113 9.89 9.23 13.22
CA ARG A 113 8.79 9.63 14.11
C ARG A 113 8.21 10.95 13.64
N ARG A 114 6.87 11.05 13.63
CA ARG A 114 6.14 12.19 13.06
C ARG A 114 6.59 13.55 13.61
N THR A 115 6.91 13.62 14.91
CA THR A 115 7.42 14.84 15.54
C THR A 115 8.77 15.25 14.95
N GLU A 116 9.73 14.33 14.88
CA GLU A 116 11.07 14.61 14.34
C GLU A 116 11.04 14.86 12.84
N TRP A 117 10.22 14.09 12.11
CA TRP A 117 9.97 14.34 10.69
C TRP A 117 9.39 15.74 10.48
N SER A 118 8.46 16.22 11.32
CA SER A 118 7.90 17.57 11.17
C SER A 118 8.96 18.67 11.29
N VAL A 119 9.92 18.50 12.21
CA VAL A 119 11.05 19.43 12.41
C VAL A 119 11.99 19.39 11.20
N ASN A 120 12.37 18.19 10.76
CA ASN A 120 13.24 18.00 9.60
C ASN A 120 12.58 18.48 8.30
N ARG A 121 11.28 18.23 8.12
CA ARG A 121 10.48 18.73 6.99
C ARG A 121 10.48 20.26 6.96
N GLN A 122 10.26 20.91 8.11
CA GLN A 122 10.32 22.37 8.20
C GLN A 122 11.71 22.88 7.81
N ARG A 123 12.76 22.41 8.49
CA ARG A 123 14.14 22.89 8.34
C ARG A 123 14.70 22.65 6.94
N PHE A 124 14.54 21.44 6.40
CA PHE A 124 15.23 21.01 5.19
C PHE A 124 14.46 21.30 3.91
N PHE A 125 13.13 21.38 3.97
CA PHE A 125 12.29 21.57 2.80
C PHE A 125 11.51 22.87 2.85
N LEU A 126 10.77 23.14 3.93
CA LEU A 126 9.92 24.33 3.95
C LEU A 126 10.77 25.60 4.05
N ASP A 127 11.75 25.71 4.94
CA ASP A 127 12.55 26.93 5.10
C ASP A 127 13.49 27.20 3.91
N ASN A 128 13.80 26.16 3.12
CA ASN A 128 14.56 26.29 1.88
C ASN A 128 13.63 26.43 0.64
N LYS A 129 13.67 27.59 -0.02
CA LYS A 129 12.79 27.89 -1.18
C LYS A 129 12.93 26.90 -2.35
N HIS A 130 14.12 26.37 -2.59
CA HIS A 130 14.37 25.41 -3.68
C HIS A 130 13.79 24.04 -3.34
N ASN A 131 14.12 23.50 -2.17
CA ASN A 131 13.61 22.21 -1.71
C ASN A 131 12.09 22.22 -1.50
N ARG A 132 11.50 23.35 -1.11
CA ARG A 132 10.04 23.51 -1.00
C ARG A 132 9.33 23.21 -2.32
N ARG A 133 9.85 23.72 -3.44
CA ARG A 133 9.28 23.48 -4.78
C ARG A 133 9.38 22.01 -5.18
N ILE A 134 10.49 21.36 -4.83
CA ILE A 134 10.67 19.93 -5.09
C ILE A 134 9.68 19.10 -4.26
N LEU A 135 9.51 19.46 -2.98
CA LEU A 135 8.54 18.82 -2.10
C LEU A 135 7.11 18.99 -2.63
N GLU A 136 6.74 20.18 -3.11
CA GLU A 136 5.44 20.42 -3.76
C GLU A 136 5.21 19.50 -4.96
N VAL A 137 6.23 19.24 -5.79
CA VAL A 137 6.13 18.28 -6.90
C VAL A 137 5.86 16.86 -6.38
N ILE A 138 6.57 16.42 -5.33
CA ILE A 138 6.36 15.09 -4.72
C ILE A 138 4.95 14.98 -4.12
N GLU A 139 4.51 15.99 -3.38
CA GLU A 139 3.21 16.02 -2.70
C GLU A 139 2.04 16.08 -3.69
N THR A 140 2.19 16.79 -4.81
CA THR A 140 1.15 16.89 -5.85
C THR A 140 1.20 15.79 -6.92
N ALA A 141 2.26 14.97 -6.97
CA ALA A 141 2.33 13.81 -7.85
C ALA A 141 1.15 12.85 -7.63
N GLN A 142 0.71 12.09 -8.63
CA GLN A 142 -0.40 11.15 -8.43
C GLN A 142 -0.02 9.95 -7.57
N PHE A 143 1.21 9.46 -7.71
CA PHE A 143 1.79 8.34 -6.99
C PHE A 143 3.31 8.38 -7.12
N VAL A 144 4.01 7.62 -6.29
CA VAL A 144 5.46 7.36 -6.42
C VAL A 144 5.64 5.95 -6.95
N VAL A 145 6.62 5.73 -7.82
CA VAL A 145 7.04 4.38 -8.28
C VAL A 145 8.50 4.19 -7.95
N SER A 146 8.80 3.17 -7.15
CA SER A 146 10.14 2.74 -6.77
C SER A 146 10.56 1.56 -7.65
N ALA A 147 11.76 1.66 -8.22
CA ALA A 147 12.39 0.55 -8.94
C ALA A 147 13.36 -0.15 -7.98
N ASP A 148 13.00 -1.37 -7.57
CA ASP A 148 13.75 -2.16 -6.60
C ASP A 148 14.64 -3.18 -7.34
N GLU A 149 15.86 -3.41 -6.85
CA GLU A 149 16.83 -4.29 -7.51
C GLU A 149 16.74 -5.76 -7.04
N CYS A 150 15.66 -6.18 -6.37
CA CYS A 150 15.52 -7.58 -5.98
C CYS A 150 15.18 -8.48 -7.18
N ASP A 151 15.59 -9.74 -7.09
CA ASP A 151 15.23 -10.82 -8.01
C ASP A 151 14.40 -11.94 -7.34
N ASP A 152 14.22 -11.89 -6.03
CA ASP A 152 13.72 -12.99 -5.21
C ASP A 152 12.30 -12.82 -4.66
N TRP A 153 11.64 -11.69 -4.95
CA TRP A 153 10.21 -11.55 -4.68
C TRP A 153 9.43 -12.69 -5.32
N GLY A 154 8.53 -13.29 -4.55
CA GLY A 154 7.93 -14.56 -4.90
C GLY A 154 6.73 -14.89 -4.04
N SER A 155 5.98 -15.90 -4.47
CA SER A 155 4.87 -16.50 -3.72
C SER A 155 4.95 -18.03 -3.70
N GLU A 156 6.03 -18.59 -4.24
CA GLU A 156 6.24 -20.03 -4.41
C GLU A 156 6.58 -20.74 -3.09
N THR A 157 7.18 -20.01 -2.15
CA THR A 157 7.47 -20.51 -0.79
C THR A 157 7.10 -19.45 0.25
N THR A 158 6.90 -19.88 1.50
CA THR A 158 6.64 -19.00 2.64
C THR A 158 7.75 -17.96 2.80
N GLU A 159 9.02 -18.34 2.63
CA GLU A 159 10.16 -17.44 2.78
C GLU A 159 10.12 -16.32 1.72
N LYS A 160 9.86 -16.67 0.46
CA LYS A 160 9.73 -15.69 -0.63
C LYS A 160 8.54 -14.78 -0.44
N ALA A 161 7.38 -15.32 -0.05
CA ALA A 161 6.18 -14.53 0.22
C ALA A 161 6.37 -13.60 1.42
N SER A 162 7.08 -14.07 2.46
CA SER A 162 7.37 -13.28 3.66
C SER A 162 8.31 -12.13 3.34
N LYS A 163 9.37 -12.40 2.57
CA LYS A 163 10.27 -11.35 2.09
C LYS A 163 9.56 -10.34 1.20
N TYR A 164 8.79 -10.80 0.22
CA TYR A 164 8.02 -9.91 -0.66
C TYR A 164 7.11 -8.97 0.15
N MET A 165 6.32 -9.51 1.08
CA MET A 165 5.39 -8.70 1.87
C MET A 165 6.11 -7.76 2.85
N LYS A 166 7.24 -8.19 3.42
CA LYS A 166 8.08 -7.34 4.27
C LYS A 166 8.66 -6.18 3.48
N ASP A 167 9.23 -6.44 2.31
CA ASP A 167 9.82 -5.43 1.44
C ASP A 167 8.76 -4.47 0.86
N MET A 168 7.54 -4.94 0.59
CA MET A 168 6.42 -4.04 0.28
C MET A 168 6.18 -3.09 1.44
N LEU A 169 5.93 -3.63 2.64
CA LEU A 169 5.59 -2.84 3.83
C LEU A 169 6.67 -1.83 4.23
N THR A 170 7.94 -2.24 4.25
CA THR A 170 9.03 -1.42 4.81
C THR A 170 9.93 -0.81 3.75
N GLY A 171 10.17 -1.52 2.65
CA GLY A 171 11.29 -1.20 1.76
C GLY A 171 12.64 -1.32 2.45
N ASP A 172 13.66 -0.74 1.82
CA ASP A 172 15.03 -0.74 2.32
C ASP A 172 15.42 0.56 3.05
N GLY A 173 14.47 1.50 3.17
CA GLY A 173 14.66 2.82 3.76
C GLY A 173 15.27 3.87 2.85
N THR A 174 15.53 3.57 1.56
CA THR A 174 16.19 4.52 0.65
C THR A 174 15.25 5.14 -0.37
N ASN A 175 14.31 4.35 -0.89
CA ASN A 175 13.59 4.67 -2.13
C ASN A 175 12.07 4.78 -1.96
N ARG A 176 11.58 5.00 -0.74
CA ARG A 176 10.15 5.18 -0.42
C ARG A 176 9.89 6.60 0.09
N TRP A 177 8.69 7.11 -0.21
CA TRP A 177 8.20 8.37 0.36
C TRP A 177 6.91 8.09 1.15
N PHE A 178 7.05 7.79 2.45
CA PHE A 178 5.96 7.23 3.25
C PHE A 178 4.78 8.19 3.48
N ASP A 179 4.97 9.50 3.31
CA ASP A 179 3.87 10.47 3.30
C ASP A 179 3.00 10.40 2.03
N LYS A 180 3.45 9.68 1.00
CA LYS A 180 2.69 9.55 -0.24
C LYS A 180 1.57 8.54 -0.05
N THR A 181 0.34 8.95 -0.37
CA THR A 181 -0.85 8.09 -0.34
C THR A 181 -0.65 6.78 -1.09
N MET A 182 0.05 6.81 -2.22
CA MET A 182 0.28 5.63 -3.07
C MET A 182 1.75 5.54 -3.45
N ASN A 183 2.45 4.55 -2.88
CA ASN A 183 3.79 4.14 -3.28
C ASN A 183 3.70 2.79 -3.99
N TYR A 184 4.07 2.71 -5.26
CA TYR A 184 4.27 1.43 -5.96
C TYR A 184 5.74 1.03 -5.91
N ALA A 185 6.02 -0.26 -5.79
CA ALA A 185 7.36 -0.79 -5.90
C ALA A 185 7.36 -1.93 -6.92
N VAL A 186 8.36 -1.94 -7.80
CA VAL A 186 8.51 -2.94 -8.87
C VAL A 186 9.95 -3.45 -8.86
N CYS A 187 10.11 -4.77 -8.70
CA CYS A 187 11.41 -5.42 -8.75
C CYS A 187 11.90 -5.64 -10.18
N ALA A 188 13.20 -5.87 -10.31
CA ALA A 188 13.85 -6.20 -11.58
C ALA A 188 13.26 -7.46 -12.25
N ASN A 189 12.70 -8.39 -11.48
CA ASN A 189 11.98 -9.57 -11.98
C ASN A 189 10.54 -9.27 -12.47
N GLY A 190 10.10 -8.01 -12.43
CA GLY A 190 8.79 -7.54 -12.88
C GLY A 190 7.65 -7.75 -11.88
N ARG A 191 7.90 -8.40 -10.74
CA ARG A 191 6.92 -8.45 -9.64
C ARG A 191 6.87 -7.09 -8.96
N GLY A 192 5.69 -6.71 -8.49
CA GLY A 192 5.51 -5.45 -7.80
C GLY A 192 4.23 -5.42 -6.99
N GLY A 193 4.14 -4.41 -6.15
CA GLY A 193 3.01 -4.17 -5.28
C GLY A 193 2.92 -2.70 -4.90
N ALA A 194 2.16 -2.41 -3.86
CA ALA A 194 1.95 -1.05 -3.40
C ALA A 194 1.92 -0.97 -1.87
N THR A 195 2.26 0.20 -1.35
CA THR A 195 2.07 0.60 0.04
C THR A 195 1.29 1.90 0.07
N GLY A 196 0.24 1.91 0.89
CA GLY A 196 -0.62 3.07 1.07
C GLY A 196 -0.33 3.78 2.40
N GLU A 197 -0.39 5.11 2.39
CA GLU A 197 -0.55 5.88 3.63
C GLU A 197 -2.01 5.74 4.09
N HIS A 198 -2.23 5.40 5.36
CA HIS A 198 -3.51 4.88 5.84
C HIS A 198 -4.50 5.99 6.30
N SER A 199 -4.04 7.23 6.49
CA SER A 199 -4.92 8.33 6.90
C SER A 199 -6.06 8.66 5.92
N PRO A 200 -5.89 8.62 4.58
CA PRO A 200 -6.95 8.99 3.63
C PRO A 200 -7.89 7.86 3.21
N CYS A 201 -7.50 6.59 3.36
CA CYS A 201 -8.31 5.44 2.92
C CYS A 201 -7.94 4.15 3.67
N ASP A 202 -8.84 3.17 3.63
CA ASP A 202 -8.61 1.84 4.18
C ASP A 202 -7.91 0.93 3.16
N GLY A 203 -7.53 -0.27 3.60
CA GLY A 203 -6.86 -1.25 2.74
C GLY A 203 -7.72 -1.71 1.55
N ALA A 204 -9.05 -1.66 1.69
CA ALA A 204 -9.99 -2.07 0.65
C ALA A 204 -9.83 -1.27 -0.65
N GLU A 205 -9.60 0.03 -0.55
CA GLU A 205 -9.39 0.91 -1.70
C GLU A 205 -8.07 0.58 -2.42
N LEU A 206 -7.01 0.33 -1.64
CA LEU A 206 -5.71 -0.08 -2.17
C LEU A 206 -5.80 -1.43 -2.90
N ASP A 207 -6.50 -2.40 -2.30
CA ASP A 207 -6.74 -3.71 -2.89
C ASP A 207 -7.46 -3.60 -4.23
N HIS A 208 -8.52 -2.78 -4.30
CA HIS A 208 -9.24 -2.54 -5.55
C HIS A 208 -8.36 -1.90 -6.63
N LEU A 209 -7.44 -1.00 -6.27
CA LEU A 209 -6.49 -0.42 -7.22
C LEU A 209 -5.54 -1.49 -7.76
N CYS A 210 -4.94 -2.29 -6.88
CA CYS A 210 -4.08 -3.42 -7.25
C CYS A 210 -4.79 -4.44 -8.13
N GLU A 211 -6.03 -4.79 -7.78
CA GLU A 211 -6.86 -5.72 -8.55
C GLU A 211 -7.20 -5.16 -9.94
N ASN A 212 -7.49 -3.85 -10.04
CA ASN A 212 -7.71 -3.20 -11.33
C ASN A 212 -6.46 -3.20 -12.22
N PHE A 213 -5.24 -3.09 -11.66
CA PHE A 213 -4.02 -3.24 -12.46
C PHE A 213 -3.91 -4.64 -13.08
N LEU A 214 -4.17 -5.68 -12.28
CA LEU A 214 -4.15 -7.07 -12.77
C LEU A 214 -5.21 -7.28 -13.85
N ASN A 215 -6.42 -6.77 -13.64
CA ASN A 215 -7.48 -6.83 -14.64
C ASN A 215 -7.08 -6.14 -15.95
N ILE A 216 -6.51 -4.93 -15.85
CA ILE A 216 -6.04 -4.19 -17.02
C ILE A 216 -4.91 -4.96 -17.74
N ASP A 217 -3.90 -5.44 -17.01
CA ASP A 217 -2.78 -6.18 -17.59
C ASP A 217 -3.22 -7.48 -18.28
N LYS A 218 -4.15 -8.23 -17.67
CA LYS A 218 -4.52 -9.58 -18.16
C LYS A 218 -5.67 -9.60 -19.15
N GLN A 219 -6.66 -8.72 -19.00
CA GLN A 219 -7.89 -8.78 -19.79
C GLN A 219 -7.96 -7.67 -20.85
N ILE A 220 -7.24 -6.57 -20.67
CA ILE A 220 -7.40 -5.37 -21.49
C ILE A 220 -6.13 -5.06 -22.30
N LEU A 221 -4.95 -5.31 -21.75
CA LEU A 221 -3.67 -5.06 -22.41
C LEU A 221 -3.17 -6.33 -23.09
N GLU A 222 -2.82 -6.21 -24.37
CA GLU A 222 -1.95 -7.17 -25.04
C GLU A 222 -0.50 -6.72 -24.84
N SER A 223 0.13 -7.27 -23.80
CA SER A 223 1.54 -7.00 -23.54
C SER A 223 2.39 -7.62 -24.67
N PRO A 224 3.25 -6.83 -25.33
CA PRO A 224 4.17 -7.35 -26.35
C PRO A 224 5.10 -8.42 -25.79
N SER A 225 5.62 -9.28 -26.65
CA SER A 225 6.62 -10.26 -26.23
C SER A 225 7.88 -9.55 -25.70
N ARG A 226 8.63 -10.21 -24.81
CA ARG A 226 9.90 -9.67 -24.29
C ARG A 226 10.84 -9.26 -25.43
N GLU A 227 10.90 -10.05 -26.49
CA GLU A 227 11.73 -9.78 -27.66
C GLU A 227 11.27 -8.52 -28.42
N GLU A 228 9.96 -8.30 -28.53
CA GLU A 228 9.41 -7.05 -29.08
C GLU A 228 9.69 -5.86 -28.15
N GLN A 229 9.67 -6.05 -26.83
CA GLN A 229 10.00 -5.01 -25.86
C GLN A 229 11.47 -4.59 -25.94
N GLU A 230 12.38 -5.55 -26.09
CA GLU A 230 13.81 -5.30 -26.22
C GLU A 230 14.14 -4.59 -27.56
N LYS A 231 13.41 -4.90 -28.63
CA LYS A 231 13.54 -4.23 -29.95
C LYS A 231 12.92 -2.83 -30.01
N ARG A 232 12.13 -2.41 -29.01
CA ARG A 232 11.41 -1.11 -29.04
C ARG A 232 12.29 0.11 -28.89
N MET A 233 13.53 -0.04 -28.45
CA MET A 233 14.47 1.07 -28.26
C MET A 233 15.92 0.61 -28.34
N THR A 234 16.69 1.28 -29.17
CA THR A 234 18.15 1.12 -29.19
C THR A 234 18.79 1.71 -27.93
N GLU A 235 19.98 1.23 -27.56
CA GLU A 235 20.76 1.79 -26.44
C GLU A 235 21.08 3.28 -26.65
N GLU A 236 21.31 3.70 -27.89
CA GLU A 236 21.51 5.11 -28.22
C GLU A 236 20.27 5.96 -27.95
N GLU A 237 19.07 5.45 -28.27
CA GLU A 237 17.82 6.14 -27.97
C GLU A 237 17.60 6.21 -26.46
N LYS A 238 17.89 5.15 -25.70
CA LYS A 238 17.81 5.14 -24.22
C LYS A 238 18.66 6.26 -23.60
N ILE A 239 19.87 6.46 -24.11
CA ILE A 239 20.82 7.45 -23.58
C ILE A 239 20.48 8.88 -24.02
N LYS A 240 19.94 9.07 -25.23
CA LYS A 240 19.62 10.41 -25.78
C LYS A 240 18.29 10.97 -25.27
N LEU A 241 17.40 10.12 -24.73
CA LEU A 241 16.12 10.55 -24.20
C LEU A 241 16.30 11.46 -22.96
N LYS A 242 15.55 12.57 -22.94
CA LYS A 242 15.45 13.50 -21.82
C LYS A 242 13.99 13.89 -21.61
N LEU A 243 13.21 12.96 -21.08
CA LEU A 243 11.78 13.10 -20.80
C LEU A 243 11.51 13.21 -19.29
N GLY A 244 12.38 12.65 -18.45
CA GLY A 244 12.30 12.82 -16.99
C GLY A 244 12.99 14.09 -16.51
N GLU A 245 12.56 14.63 -15.38
CA GLU A 245 13.29 15.68 -14.66
C GLU A 245 13.84 15.09 -13.36
N LYS A 246 15.13 15.29 -13.11
CA LYS A 246 15.75 14.85 -11.86
C LYS A 246 15.47 15.91 -10.80
N LEU A 247 14.91 15.48 -9.67
CA LEU A 247 14.67 16.35 -8.51
C LEU A 247 15.97 16.50 -7.71
N GLU A 248 16.64 17.64 -7.83
CA GLU A 248 17.93 17.90 -7.18
C GLU A 248 17.76 18.71 -5.90
N PHE A 249 17.82 18.05 -4.75
CA PHE A 249 17.75 18.71 -3.44
C PHE A 249 19.02 19.51 -3.14
N GLU A 250 18.83 20.71 -2.60
CA GLU A 250 19.89 21.52 -2.02
C GLU A 250 20.24 20.98 -0.62
N VAL A 251 21.53 20.79 -0.36
CA VAL A 251 22.01 20.32 0.94
C VAL A 251 21.91 21.44 1.96
N VAL A 252 21.17 21.18 3.04
CA VAL A 252 21.03 22.08 4.18
C VAL A 252 21.89 21.55 5.33
N ASP A 253 22.46 22.45 6.13
CA ASP A 253 23.26 22.06 7.30
C ASP A 253 22.49 21.08 8.22
N GLY A 254 23.16 20.03 8.67
CA GLY A 254 22.58 18.94 9.47
C GLY A 254 21.78 17.89 8.71
N MET A 255 21.50 18.07 7.41
CA MET A 255 20.67 17.16 6.62
C MET A 255 21.27 15.75 6.51
N GLU A 256 22.58 15.64 6.27
CA GLU A 256 23.27 14.35 6.17
C GLU A 256 23.15 13.54 7.45
N ALA A 257 23.41 14.16 8.61
CA ALA A 257 23.34 13.50 9.90
C ALA A 257 21.93 12.97 10.20
N GLU A 258 20.89 13.76 9.90
CA GLU A 258 19.50 13.33 10.09
C GLU A 258 19.07 12.24 9.12
N ILE A 259 19.48 12.30 7.84
CA ILE A 259 19.20 11.24 6.88
C ILE A 259 19.82 9.91 7.33
N GLU A 260 21.08 9.91 7.75
CA GLU A 260 21.76 8.69 8.21
C GLU A 260 21.16 8.18 9.53
N ARG A 261 20.74 9.07 10.45
CA ARG A 261 20.01 8.68 11.66
C ARG A 261 18.69 7.99 11.31
N CYS A 262 17.85 8.63 10.49
CA CYS A 262 16.55 8.08 10.09
C CYS A 262 16.70 6.75 9.35
N TYR A 263 17.69 6.65 8.46
CA TYR A 263 18.01 5.42 7.75
C TYR A 263 18.42 4.29 8.70
N GLY A 264 19.30 4.59 9.67
CA GLY A 264 19.72 3.63 10.69
C GLY A 264 18.58 3.14 11.57
N GLU A 265 17.70 4.03 12.01
CA GLU A 265 16.52 3.68 12.81
C GLU A 265 15.50 2.87 12.00
N HIS A 266 15.26 3.24 10.74
CA HIS A 266 14.40 2.46 9.84
C HIS A 266 14.95 1.04 9.65
N LYS A 267 16.26 0.88 9.46
CA LYS A 267 16.88 -0.45 9.35
C LYS A 267 16.67 -1.29 10.60
N LYS A 268 16.89 -0.74 11.80
CA LYS A 268 16.64 -1.44 13.05
C LYS A 268 15.17 -1.87 13.18
N ALA A 269 14.23 -0.98 12.85
CA ALA A 269 12.80 -1.29 12.90
C ALA A 269 12.42 -2.40 11.90
N THR A 270 12.96 -2.35 10.68
CA THR A 270 12.75 -3.38 9.66
C THR A 270 13.38 -4.71 10.07
N GLU A 271 14.55 -4.70 10.70
CA GLU A 271 15.21 -5.91 11.23
C GLU A 271 14.41 -6.53 12.37
N ASP A 272 13.79 -5.72 13.24
CA ASP A 272 12.95 -6.19 14.35
C ASP A 272 11.58 -6.76 13.88
N LEU A 273 11.09 -6.36 12.70
CA LEU A 273 9.82 -6.85 12.16
C LEU A 273 9.92 -8.32 11.69
N HIS A 274 9.17 -9.21 12.34
CA HIS A 274 9.04 -10.62 11.94
C HIS A 274 7.80 -10.83 11.07
N MET A 275 7.99 -11.06 9.76
CA MET A 275 6.92 -11.34 8.80
C MET A 275 6.85 -12.84 8.49
N HIS A 276 5.65 -13.42 8.59
CA HIS A 276 5.32 -14.75 8.10
C HIS A 276 4.12 -14.67 7.15
N SER A 277 4.34 -14.97 5.87
CA SER A 277 3.32 -15.00 4.84
C SER A 277 3.12 -16.42 4.32
N MET A 278 1.90 -16.94 4.42
CA MET A 278 1.54 -18.25 3.88
C MET A 278 0.43 -18.14 2.85
N ILE A 279 0.55 -18.92 1.77
CA ILE A 279 -0.52 -19.10 0.79
C ILE A 279 -1.13 -20.48 1.03
N PHE A 280 -2.24 -20.53 1.74
CA PHE A 280 -2.92 -21.80 2.03
C PHE A 280 -3.70 -22.26 0.79
N LEU A 281 -3.34 -23.40 0.21
CA LEU A 281 -3.86 -23.88 -1.09
C LEU A 281 -4.71 -25.15 -0.99
N ASP A 282 -4.92 -25.68 0.22
CA ASP A 282 -5.61 -26.97 0.39
C ASP A 282 -7.12 -26.81 0.14
N PHE A 283 -7.67 -25.65 0.46
CA PHE A 283 -9.03 -25.22 0.11
C PHE A 283 -9.19 -23.71 0.30
N GLY A 284 -10.22 -23.12 -0.32
CA GLY A 284 -10.67 -21.75 -0.08
C GLY A 284 -12.16 -21.65 0.21
N LYS A 285 -12.79 -20.52 -0.13
CA LYS A 285 -14.19 -20.22 0.24
C LYS A 285 -15.20 -21.24 -0.30
N GLY A 286 -14.88 -21.94 -1.39
CA GLY A 286 -15.78 -22.89 -2.05
C GLY A 286 -16.12 -24.12 -1.20
N ARG A 287 -15.14 -24.69 -0.48
CA ARG A 287 -15.39 -25.80 0.46
C ARG A 287 -16.25 -25.34 1.62
N LEU A 288 -15.88 -24.22 2.24
CA LEU A 288 -16.55 -23.66 3.42
C LEU A 288 -18.03 -23.35 3.14
N LYS A 289 -18.33 -22.77 1.97
CA LYS A 289 -19.70 -22.49 1.55
C LYS A 289 -20.53 -23.76 1.34
N LYS A 290 -19.95 -24.85 0.83
CA LYS A 290 -20.66 -26.15 0.70
C LYS A 290 -21.04 -26.73 2.06
N CYS A 291 -20.23 -26.49 3.08
CA CYS A 291 -20.50 -26.88 4.46
C CYS A 291 -21.49 -25.93 5.19
N GLY A 292 -22.01 -24.89 4.53
CA GLY A 292 -22.92 -23.92 5.15
C GLY A 292 -22.22 -22.95 6.13
N VAL A 293 -20.89 -22.84 6.06
CA VAL A 293 -20.09 -22.01 6.98
C VAL A 293 -19.68 -20.71 6.30
N SER A 294 -19.80 -19.59 7.01
CA SER A 294 -19.24 -18.30 6.56
C SER A 294 -17.72 -18.43 6.42
N PRO A 295 -17.12 -18.17 5.24
CA PRO A 295 -15.67 -18.24 5.08
C PRO A 295 -14.93 -17.34 6.08
N ASP A 296 -15.41 -16.10 6.25
CA ASP A 296 -14.86 -15.17 7.21
C ASP A 296 -15.01 -15.70 8.65
N GLY A 297 -16.21 -16.15 9.03
CA GLY A 297 -16.45 -16.75 10.34
C GLY A 297 -15.54 -17.96 10.62
N PHE A 298 -15.26 -18.78 9.61
CA PHE A 298 -14.34 -19.91 9.71
C PHE A 298 -12.90 -19.44 10.00
N VAL A 299 -12.38 -18.51 9.20
CA VAL A 299 -11.02 -17.99 9.42
C VAL A 299 -10.93 -17.26 10.75
N GLN A 300 -11.95 -16.52 11.14
CA GLN A 300 -12.02 -15.90 12.45
C GLN A 300 -11.99 -16.92 13.57
N MET A 301 -12.76 -17.99 13.51
CA MET A 301 -12.71 -19.07 14.49
C MET A 301 -11.37 -19.81 14.49
N ALA A 302 -10.73 -19.97 13.33
CA ALA A 302 -9.39 -20.54 13.23
C ALA A 302 -8.33 -19.63 13.84
N ILE A 303 -8.45 -18.31 13.64
CA ILE A 303 -7.65 -17.32 14.34
C ILE A 303 -7.96 -17.40 15.83
N GLN A 304 -9.21 -17.49 16.29
CA GLN A 304 -9.48 -17.66 17.73
C GLN A 304 -8.88 -18.93 18.31
N LEU A 305 -8.94 -20.03 17.56
CA LEU A 305 -8.34 -21.32 17.92
C LEU A 305 -6.80 -21.23 17.93
N ALA A 306 -6.22 -20.43 17.04
CA ALA A 306 -4.79 -20.21 16.95
C ALA A 306 -4.25 -19.10 17.90
N TYR A 307 -5.05 -18.05 18.17
CA TYR A 307 -4.96 -16.86 19.06
C TYR A 307 -5.67 -15.55 18.52
N PHE A 308 -6.35 -14.77 19.40
CA PHE A 308 -7.40 -13.72 19.18
C PHE A 308 -7.14 -12.49 18.24
N LYS A 309 -8.09 -12.21 17.30
CA LYS A 309 -8.61 -10.91 16.71
C LYS A 309 -8.68 -10.78 15.15
N ILE A 310 -9.55 -9.87 14.67
CA ILE A 310 -10.32 -9.86 13.38
C ILE A 310 -9.91 -8.74 12.39
N PRO A 311 -9.88 -8.97 11.05
CA PRO A 311 -10.32 -7.94 10.07
C PRO A 311 -11.05 -8.44 8.78
N ASN A 312 -11.60 -7.49 7.99
CA ASN A 312 -12.56 -7.62 6.87
C ASN A 312 -11.97 -7.87 5.45
N MET A 313 -12.84 -8.28 4.50
CA MET A 313 -12.55 -8.80 3.16
C MET A 313 -13.19 -8.00 1.99
N THR A 314 -12.49 -7.82 0.87
CA THR A 314 -12.99 -7.27 -0.43
C THR A 314 -13.00 -8.34 -1.56
N ASN A 315 -13.70 -8.10 -2.69
CA ASN A 315 -13.76 -9.04 -3.85
C ASN A 315 -13.98 -8.30 -5.20
N SER A 316 -12.96 -7.97 -6.00
CA SER A 316 -13.16 -7.41 -7.37
C SER A 316 -12.56 -8.23 -8.53
N ILE A 317 -11.80 -9.32 -8.31
CA ILE A 317 -11.34 -10.26 -9.37
C ILE A 317 -12.01 -11.64 -9.26
N ASP A 318 -12.37 -12.24 -10.41
CA ASP A 318 -12.71 -13.67 -10.51
C ASP A 318 -11.43 -14.53 -10.49
N GLU A 319 -10.90 -14.77 -9.30
CA GLU A 319 -9.66 -15.54 -9.10
C GLU A 319 -9.86 -17.05 -9.28
N ASP A 320 -11.10 -17.53 -9.47
CA ASP A 320 -11.41 -18.94 -9.72
C ASP A 320 -10.98 -19.38 -11.13
N SER A 321 -11.05 -18.46 -12.11
CA SER A 321 -10.68 -18.75 -13.50
C SER A 321 -9.19 -18.48 -13.81
N SER A 322 -8.45 -17.84 -12.90
CA SER A 322 -7.06 -17.38 -13.09
C SER A 322 -6.12 -17.79 -11.94
N ILE A 323 -5.98 -19.10 -11.71
CA ILE A 323 -5.31 -19.69 -10.53
C ILE A 323 -3.87 -19.24 -10.26
N ASN A 324 -3.13 -18.80 -11.30
CA ASN A 324 -1.76 -18.30 -11.17
C ASN A 324 -1.67 -16.79 -10.92
N ASN A 325 -2.81 -16.08 -10.90
CA ASN A 325 -2.89 -14.62 -10.81
C ASN A 325 -3.73 -14.21 -9.59
N ILE A 326 -3.30 -14.64 -8.40
CA ILE A 326 -3.95 -14.33 -7.12
C ILE A 326 -3.26 -13.10 -6.51
N MET A 327 -4.05 -12.09 -6.14
CA MET A 327 -3.53 -10.95 -5.37
C MET A 327 -3.23 -11.41 -3.94
N LEU A 328 -2.04 -11.14 -3.38
CA LEU A 328 -1.69 -11.71 -2.07
C LEU A 328 -2.44 -11.05 -0.91
N GLY A 329 -2.92 -9.82 -1.09
CA GLY A 329 -3.54 -9.02 -0.04
C GLY A 329 -2.56 -8.03 0.57
N GLY A 330 -3.00 -7.35 1.64
CA GLY A 330 -2.20 -6.41 2.41
C GLY A 330 -1.50 -7.03 3.60
N SER A 331 -0.66 -6.24 4.28
CA SER A 331 -0.13 -6.56 5.60
C SER A 331 0.17 -5.27 6.36
N PHE A 332 0.18 -5.36 7.69
CA PHE A 332 0.53 -4.27 8.59
C PHE A 332 1.32 -4.81 9.79
N GLY A 333 2.09 -3.96 10.48
CA GLY A 333 2.82 -4.32 11.70
C GLY A 333 1.88 -4.55 12.89
N ALA A 334 2.34 -5.28 13.91
CA ALA A 334 1.57 -5.48 15.13
C ALA A 334 1.33 -4.15 15.88
N VAL A 335 0.12 -3.95 16.41
CA VAL A 335 -0.25 -2.72 17.13
C VAL A 335 0.38 -2.61 18.53
N ALA A 336 0.88 -3.72 19.07
CA ALA A 336 1.52 -3.82 20.37
C ALA A 336 2.84 -4.60 20.24
N GLN A 337 3.81 -4.27 21.10
CA GLN A 337 5.14 -4.90 21.07
C GLN A 337 5.07 -6.41 21.26
N ASP A 338 4.15 -6.87 22.10
CA ASP A 338 3.86 -8.27 22.44
C ASP A 338 2.62 -8.81 21.71
N GLY A 339 2.21 -8.16 20.62
CA GLY A 339 1.06 -8.53 19.81
C GLY A 339 1.41 -9.09 18.44
N TYR A 340 0.36 -9.39 17.66
CA TYR A 340 0.46 -9.78 16.26
C TYR A 340 -0.34 -8.81 15.38
N GLY A 341 0.13 -8.56 14.16
CA GLY A 341 -0.69 -8.04 13.07
C GLY A 341 -1.07 -9.20 12.15
N ILE A 342 -2.35 -9.34 11.81
CA ILE A 342 -2.83 -10.45 10.96
C ILE A 342 -3.73 -9.86 9.89
N CYS A 343 -3.35 -10.06 8.64
CA CYS A 343 -4.17 -9.76 7.47
C CYS A 343 -4.36 -11.05 6.66
N TYR A 344 -5.55 -11.28 6.13
CA TYR A 344 -5.81 -12.43 5.27
C TYR A 344 -6.77 -12.05 4.15
N ARG A 345 -6.74 -12.83 3.07
CA ARG A 345 -7.82 -12.79 2.08
C ARG A 345 -8.23 -14.16 1.56
N PHE A 346 -9.29 -14.19 0.75
CA PHE A 346 -9.71 -15.39 0.00
C PHE A 346 -9.38 -15.21 -1.48
N GLY A 347 -8.36 -15.93 -1.95
CA GLY A 347 -7.98 -16.03 -3.36
C GLY A 347 -8.93 -16.97 -4.11
N GLY A 348 -10.17 -16.57 -4.32
CA GLY A 348 -11.22 -17.43 -4.89
C GLY A 348 -11.61 -18.61 -3.97
N ASN A 349 -11.94 -19.75 -4.58
CA ASN A 349 -12.38 -21.00 -3.96
C ASN A 349 -11.23 -21.91 -3.54
N GLN A 350 -9.99 -21.55 -3.89
CA GLN A 350 -8.83 -22.43 -3.81
C GLN A 350 -7.72 -21.94 -2.89
N ALA A 351 -7.71 -20.66 -2.49
CA ALA A 351 -6.62 -20.13 -1.69
C ALA A 351 -7.08 -19.22 -0.53
N ILE A 352 -6.30 -19.23 0.56
CA ILE A 352 -6.39 -18.28 1.67
C ILE A 352 -4.98 -17.72 1.94
N PRO A 353 -4.57 -16.61 1.30
CA PRO A 353 -3.37 -15.88 1.69
C PRO A 353 -3.51 -15.32 3.11
N VAL A 354 -2.49 -15.50 3.94
CA VAL A 354 -2.43 -14.96 5.31
C VAL A 354 -1.04 -14.37 5.58
N HIS A 355 -1.02 -13.17 6.13
CA HIS A 355 0.18 -12.40 6.47
C HIS A 355 0.16 -12.09 7.97
N ILE A 356 1.20 -12.52 8.68
CA ILE A 356 1.31 -12.46 10.13
C ILE A 356 2.58 -11.69 10.47
N THR A 357 2.45 -10.63 11.26
CA THR A 357 3.57 -9.84 11.76
C THR A 357 3.66 -9.90 13.28
N SER A 358 4.89 -9.86 13.79
CA SER A 358 5.23 -9.65 15.19
C SER A 358 6.60 -8.99 15.29
N TYR A 359 7.14 -8.82 16.50
CA TYR A 359 8.46 -8.20 16.71
C TYR A 359 9.43 -9.21 17.33
N HIS A 360 10.63 -9.34 16.76
CA HIS A 360 11.68 -10.24 17.25
C HIS A 360 12.14 -9.89 18.67
N SER A 361 12.07 -8.62 19.04
CA SER A 361 12.35 -8.11 20.38
C SER A 361 11.35 -8.59 21.45
N SER A 362 10.19 -9.10 21.07
CA SER A 362 9.22 -9.72 21.98
C SER A 362 9.41 -11.23 22.04
N SER A 363 9.83 -11.74 23.20
CA SER A 363 9.95 -13.19 23.44
C SER A 363 8.61 -13.93 23.52
N LEU A 364 7.49 -13.19 23.62
CA LEU A 364 6.14 -13.77 23.74
C LEU A 364 5.54 -14.12 22.37
N THR A 365 6.05 -13.51 21.31
CA THR A 365 5.50 -13.59 19.96
C THR A 365 6.44 -14.28 18.99
N ASP A 366 5.88 -14.98 18.00
CA ASP A 366 6.63 -15.65 16.95
C ASP A 366 5.69 -15.90 15.77
N SER A 367 5.88 -15.16 14.67
CA SER A 367 5.00 -15.21 13.50
C SER A 367 5.03 -16.59 12.82
N ASP A 368 6.16 -17.31 12.84
CA ASP A 368 6.29 -18.65 12.25
C ASP A 368 5.56 -19.70 13.08
N ARG A 369 5.70 -19.62 14.41
CA ARG A 369 4.97 -20.48 15.35
C ARG A 369 3.47 -20.26 15.22
N PHE A 370 3.02 -19.00 15.19
CA PHE A 370 1.62 -18.68 14.98
C PHE A 370 1.11 -19.23 13.64
N GLY A 371 1.84 -18.99 12.54
CA GLY A 371 1.47 -19.50 11.21
C GLY A 371 1.27 -21.01 11.18
N LYS A 372 2.14 -21.77 11.86
CA LYS A 372 1.97 -23.23 12.01
C LYS A 372 0.70 -23.59 12.79
N HIS A 373 0.43 -22.92 13.90
CA HIS A 373 -0.79 -23.14 14.68
C HIS A 373 -2.05 -22.80 13.89
N LEU A 374 -2.05 -21.69 13.15
CA LEU A 374 -3.18 -21.28 12.32
C LEU A 374 -3.45 -22.27 11.18
N LYS A 375 -2.40 -22.76 10.52
CA LYS A 375 -2.55 -23.81 9.50
C LYS A 375 -3.18 -25.08 10.09
N ASN A 376 -2.73 -25.53 11.26
CA ASN A 376 -3.31 -26.69 11.94
C ASN A 376 -4.76 -26.43 12.37
N ALA A 377 -5.09 -25.20 12.79
CA ALA A 377 -6.44 -24.78 13.14
C ALA A 377 -7.37 -24.82 11.91
N PHE A 378 -6.91 -24.38 10.73
CA PHE A 378 -7.65 -24.53 9.48
C PHE A 378 -7.99 -25.98 9.18
N HIS A 379 -7.04 -26.91 9.30
CA HIS A 379 -7.33 -28.34 9.10
C HIS A 379 -8.31 -28.86 10.15
N SER A 380 -8.03 -28.62 11.43
CA SER A 380 -8.84 -29.14 12.54
C SER A 380 -10.29 -28.68 12.47
N LEU A 381 -10.53 -27.41 12.11
CA LEU A 381 -11.89 -26.89 11.95
C LEU A 381 -12.56 -27.41 10.69
N ALA A 382 -11.83 -27.56 9.58
CA ALA A 382 -12.39 -28.10 8.35
C ALA A 382 -12.86 -29.55 8.53
N ASP A 383 -12.10 -30.36 9.28
CA ASP A 383 -12.41 -31.76 9.58
C ASP A 383 -13.69 -31.93 10.43
N LEU A 384 -14.18 -30.87 11.10
CA LEU A 384 -15.47 -30.91 11.81
C LEU A 384 -16.68 -30.91 10.87
N PHE A 385 -16.48 -30.61 9.59
CA PHE A 385 -17.54 -30.46 8.59
C PHE A 385 -17.49 -31.53 7.49
N ASP A 386 -16.62 -32.54 7.64
CA ASP A 386 -16.62 -33.80 6.88
C ASP A 386 -17.42 -34.87 7.65
#